data_AF-A0A7V5GA02-F1
#
_entry.id   AF-A0A7V5GA02-F1
#
_cell.length_a   1.000
_cell.length_b   1.000
_cell.length_c   1.000
_cell.angle_alpha   90.00
_cell.angle_beta   90.00
_cell.angle_gamma   90.00
#
_symmetry.space_group_name_H-M   'P 1'
#
loop_
_entity.id
_entity.type
_entity.pdbx_description
1 polymer ?
#
loop_
_entity_poly.entity_id
_entity_poly.type
_entity_poly.pdbx_seq_one_letter_code
_entity_poly.pdbx_strand_id
1 'polypeptide(L)'
;MSRKFSKTKSIIIGLITGVVLAGGVYYYLANNQTTINNVSPYPQSSSTNQISTTTPSTETNQHSSNTNQLNSEKFFLTAIKYSVSHLDKLSPTKAPTSQKWQAQFFWFSSNSSDFYIEYSTPDHSVWRKILVRVKVTNGTIDYQTIGYFEGGENGYYLISGQDTLKSQSKLILYYFSSKTNSWEKK
;
A
#
# COMPACT_ATOMS: atom_id res chain seq x y z
N MET A 1 -56.41 35.84 45.47
CA MET A 1 -56.41 35.38 44.06
C MET A 1 -55.36 34.29 43.90
N SER A 2 -55.77 33.03 43.73
CA SER A 2 -54.89 31.86 43.61
C SER A 2 -54.72 31.48 42.14
N ARG A 3 -53.47 31.43 41.63
CA ARG A 3 -53.16 31.07 40.24
C ARG A 3 -52.97 29.55 40.13
N LYS A 4 -53.91 28.87 39.46
CA LYS A 4 -53.79 27.45 39.08
C LYS A 4 -52.83 27.30 37.89
N PHE A 5 -51.67 26.70 38.11
CA PHE A 5 -50.74 26.32 37.04
C PHE A 5 -51.20 25.05 36.33
N SER A 6 -51.29 25.12 35.01
CA SER A 6 -51.77 24.07 34.10
C SER A 6 -50.72 22.97 33.91
N LYS A 7 -51.05 21.74 34.30
CA LYS A 7 -50.19 20.54 34.25
C LYS A 7 -49.98 19.95 32.85
N THR A 8 -50.57 20.53 31.80
CA THR A 8 -50.58 19.91 30.45
C THR A 8 -49.30 20.13 29.63
N LYS A 9 -48.43 21.08 30.00
CA LYS A 9 -47.21 21.37 29.23
C LYS A 9 -46.02 20.42 29.47
N SER A 10 -45.99 19.69 30.59
CA SER A 10 -44.88 18.77 30.91
C SER A 10 -44.96 17.42 30.17
N ILE A 11 -46.13 17.02 29.67
CA ILE A 11 -46.32 15.70 29.05
C ILE A 11 -45.76 15.68 27.61
N ILE A 12 -45.87 16.80 26.89
CA ILE A 12 -45.46 16.89 25.47
C ILE A 12 -43.93 16.85 25.33
N ILE A 13 -43.20 17.46 26.27
CA ILE A 13 -41.72 17.47 26.26
C ILE A 13 -41.15 16.05 26.51
N GLY A 14 -41.82 15.25 27.34
CA GLY A 14 -41.41 13.86 27.59
C GLY A 14 -41.50 12.97 26.35
N LEU A 15 -42.56 13.12 25.54
CA LEU A 15 -42.77 12.29 24.35
C LEU A 15 -41.75 12.56 23.23
N ILE A 16 -41.37 13.83 23.01
CA ILE A 16 -40.40 14.18 21.96
C ILE A 16 -39.01 13.61 22.29
N THR A 17 -38.61 13.65 23.56
CA THR A 17 -37.29 13.16 24.00
C THR A 17 -37.18 11.63 23.87
N GLY A 18 -38.26 10.89 24.11
CA GLY A 18 -38.29 9.44 23.96
C GLY A 18 -38.12 8.95 22.52
N VAL A 19 -38.71 9.66 21.54
CA VAL A 19 -38.63 9.28 20.12
C VAL A 19 -37.22 9.48 19.55
N VAL A 20 -36.51 10.55 19.96
CA VAL A 20 -35.14 10.82 19.49
C VAL A 20 -34.14 9.78 20.01
N LEU A 21 -34.29 9.35 21.27
CA LEU A 21 -33.40 8.32 21.85
C LEU A 21 -33.65 6.93 21.23
N ALA A 22 -34.90 6.56 20.98
CA ALA A 22 -35.23 5.28 20.34
C ALA A 22 -34.74 5.21 18.88
N GLY A 23 -34.88 6.30 18.12
CA GLY A 23 -34.40 6.40 16.74
C GLY A 23 -32.87 6.34 16.63
N GLY A 24 -32.15 6.99 17.55
CA GLY A 24 -30.68 6.98 17.57
C GLY A 24 -30.07 5.61 17.82
N VAL A 25 -30.65 4.82 18.74
CA VAL A 25 -30.19 3.45 19.02
C VAL A 25 -30.48 2.51 17.85
N TYR A 26 -31.65 2.64 17.22
CA TYR A 26 -32.00 1.81 16.05
C TYR A 26 -31.07 2.07 14.85
N TYR A 27 -30.74 3.34 14.58
CA TYR A 27 -29.81 3.71 13.51
C TYR A 27 -28.39 3.19 13.76
N TYR A 28 -27.93 3.22 15.01
CA TYR A 28 -26.59 2.74 15.37
C TYR A 28 -26.45 1.20 15.26
N LEU A 29 -27.49 0.43 15.61
CA LEU A 29 -27.47 -1.03 15.50
C LEU A 29 -27.60 -1.54 14.07
N ALA A 30 -28.34 -0.85 13.20
CA ALA A 30 -28.50 -1.25 11.79
C ALA A 30 -27.21 -1.09 10.97
N ASN A 31 -26.28 -0.23 11.38
CA ASN A 31 -25.04 0.03 10.63
C ASN A 31 -23.92 -0.99 10.89
N ASN A 32 -24.10 -1.95 11.80
CA ASN A 32 -23.07 -2.90 12.22
C ASN A 32 -23.25 -4.34 11.69
N GLN A 33 -24.20 -4.57 10.76
CA GLN A 33 -24.38 -5.87 10.12
C GLN A 33 -24.03 -5.80 8.63
N THR A 34 -22.72 -5.75 8.33
CA THR A 34 -22.20 -6.18 7.03
C THR A 34 -21.14 -7.26 7.26
N THR A 35 -21.61 -8.49 7.31
CA THR A 35 -20.76 -9.68 7.15
C THR A 35 -20.24 -9.69 5.71
N ILE A 36 -19.02 -9.22 5.50
CA ILE A 36 -18.34 -9.35 4.20
C ILE A 36 -17.65 -10.71 4.16
N ASN A 37 -18.11 -11.57 3.25
CA ASN A 37 -17.34 -12.68 2.74
C ASN A 37 -16.10 -12.13 2.03
N ASN A 38 -14.96 -12.09 2.72
CA ASN A 38 -13.68 -11.66 2.17
C ASN A 38 -13.12 -12.71 1.21
N VAL A 39 -13.44 -12.58 -0.08
CA VAL A 39 -12.63 -13.15 -1.16
C VAL A 39 -11.71 -12.04 -1.66
N SER A 40 -10.49 -11.99 -1.13
CA SER A 40 -9.43 -11.15 -1.68
C SER A 40 -9.03 -11.69 -3.06
N PRO A 41 -9.06 -10.88 -4.13
CA PRO A 41 -8.71 -11.33 -5.49
C PRO A 41 -7.20 -11.48 -5.72
N TYR A 42 -6.35 -11.25 -4.71
CA TYR A 42 -4.90 -11.39 -4.85
C TYR A 42 -4.46 -12.86 -4.66
N PRO A 43 -3.81 -13.49 -5.65
CA PRO A 43 -3.28 -14.83 -5.48
C PRO A 43 -2.08 -14.80 -4.51
N GLN A 44 -2.26 -15.38 -3.32
CA GLN A 44 -1.15 -15.74 -2.44
C GLN A 44 -0.34 -16.84 -3.12
N SER A 45 0.84 -16.50 -3.64
CA SER A 45 1.77 -17.45 -4.22
C SER A 45 2.62 -18.08 -3.11
N SER A 46 2.18 -19.23 -2.62
CA SER A 46 3.00 -20.14 -1.82
C SER A 46 3.91 -20.93 -2.77
N SER A 47 5.21 -20.65 -2.80
CA SER A 47 6.17 -21.54 -3.46
C SER A 47 7.46 -21.65 -2.64
N THR A 48 7.51 -22.70 -1.83
CA THR A 48 8.74 -23.31 -1.34
C THR A 48 9.40 -24.02 -2.52
N ASN A 49 10.60 -23.62 -2.90
CA ASN A 49 11.51 -24.45 -3.67
C ASN A 49 12.94 -24.19 -3.17
N GLN A 50 13.45 -25.13 -2.38
CA GLN A 50 14.88 -25.31 -2.19
C GLN A 50 15.45 -25.95 -3.46
N ILE A 51 16.41 -25.30 -4.10
CA ILE A 51 17.31 -25.96 -5.05
C ILE A 51 18.73 -25.52 -4.70
N SER A 52 19.47 -26.44 -4.10
CA SER A 52 20.93 -26.40 -4.01
C SER A 52 21.47 -27.31 -5.12
N THR A 53 22.30 -26.76 -6.01
CA THR A 53 23.23 -27.57 -6.81
C THR A 53 24.52 -26.79 -7.06
N THR A 54 25.63 -27.42 -6.69
CA THR A 54 27.04 -27.01 -6.72
C THR A 54 27.69 -27.11 -8.13
N THR A 55 28.41 -26.05 -8.53
CA THR A 55 29.79 -25.92 -9.13
C THR A 55 30.24 -26.87 -10.27
N PRO A 56 30.98 -26.44 -11.35
CA PRO A 56 32.27 -25.74 -11.26
C PRO A 56 32.57 -24.57 -12.24
N SER A 57 33.45 -23.71 -11.72
CA SER A 57 34.35 -22.68 -12.28
C SER A 57 34.60 -22.54 -13.79
N THR A 58 34.53 -21.28 -14.25
CA THR A 58 35.53 -20.66 -15.15
C THR A 58 35.71 -19.19 -14.76
N GLU A 59 36.96 -18.81 -14.44
CA GLU A 59 37.40 -17.43 -14.28
C GLU A 59 37.31 -16.67 -15.61
N THR A 60 36.48 -15.63 -15.68
CA THR A 60 36.66 -14.58 -16.70
C THR A 60 36.22 -13.23 -16.14
N ASN A 61 37.18 -12.29 -16.13
CA ASN A 61 37.03 -10.89 -15.77
C ASN A 61 35.79 -10.23 -16.40
N GLN A 62 34.85 -9.75 -15.59
CA GLN A 62 33.86 -8.75 -15.99
C GLN A 62 33.50 -7.80 -14.84
N HIS A 63 34.25 -6.71 -14.75
CA HIS A 63 33.88 -5.53 -13.97
C HIS A 63 33.30 -4.47 -14.94
N SER A 64 32.13 -4.74 -15.52
CA SER A 64 31.33 -3.74 -16.28
C SER A 64 29.85 -4.12 -16.52
N SER A 65 29.34 -5.21 -15.94
CA SER A 65 28.00 -5.75 -16.30
C SER A 65 26.84 -5.27 -15.41
N ASN A 66 27.13 -4.57 -14.31
CA ASN A 66 26.10 -4.32 -13.28
C ASN A 66 25.03 -3.29 -13.68
N THR A 67 25.34 -2.30 -14.53
CA THR A 67 24.39 -1.23 -14.88
C THR A 67 23.31 -1.67 -15.87
N ASN A 68 23.63 -2.57 -16.82
CA ASN A 68 22.64 -3.07 -17.78
C ASN A 68 21.66 -4.07 -17.15
N GLN A 69 22.05 -4.75 -16.07
CA GLN A 69 21.19 -5.70 -15.38
C GLN A 69 20.06 -5.01 -14.58
N LEU A 70 20.36 -3.86 -13.98
CA LEU A 70 19.43 -3.08 -13.13
C LEU A 70 18.34 -2.34 -13.91
N ASN A 71 18.45 -2.25 -15.23
CA ASN A 71 17.47 -1.54 -16.08
C ASN A 71 16.72 -2.49 -17.02
N SER A 72 16.76 -3.80 -16.72
CA SER A 72 16.06 -4.82 -17.49
C SER A 72 14.63 -5.02 -16.98
N GLU A 73 13.71 -5.36 -17.88
CA GLU A 73 12.33 -5.71 -17.52
C GLU A 73 12.29 -6.89 -16.52
N LYS A 74 13.18 -7.86 -16.68
CA LYS A 74 13.35 -8.97 -15.74
C LYS A 74 13.67 -8.48 -14.33
N PHE A 75 14.53 -7.47 -14.21
CA PHE A 75 14.84 -6.86 -12.92
C PHE A 75 13.63 -6.13 -12.33
N PHE A 76 12.91 -5.32 -13.11
CA PHE A 76 11.70 -4.62 -12.63
C PHE A 76 10.65 -5.60 -12.12
N LEU A 77 10.34 -6.66 -12.88
CA LEU A 77 9.37 -7.68 -12.46
C LEU A 77 9.82 -8.43 -11.21
N THR A 78 11.13 -8.66 -11.04
CA THR A 78 11.69 -9.25 -9.82
C THR A 78 11.51 -8.33 -8.61
N ALA A 79 11.81 -7.03 -8.78
CA ALA A 79 11.63 -6.02 -7.75
C ALA A 79 10.15 -5.86 -7.35
N ILE A 80 9.24 -5.88 -8.32
CA ILE A 80 7.78 -5.87 -8.09
C ILE A 80 7.39 -7.09 -7.24
N LYS A 81 7.77 -8.30 -7.65
CA LYS A 81 7.41 -9.53 -6.93
C LYS A 81 7.91 -9.52 -5.48
N TYR A 82 9.16 -9.10 -5.26
CA TYR A 82 9.70 -8.94 -3.91
C TYR A 82 8.89 -7.92 -3.11
N SER A 83 8.65 -6.74 -3.70
CA SER A 83 7.98 -5.64 -3.03
C SER A 83 6.56 -5.98 -2.61
N VAL A 84 5.78 -6.64 -3.49
CA VAL A 84 4.41 -7.08 -3.17
C VAL A 84 4.40 -8.05 -1.99
N SER A 85 5.35 -8.99 -1.95
CA SER A 85 5.43 -10.01 -0.88
C SER A 85 5.97 -9.47 0.45
N HIS A 86 6.68 -8.33 0.44
CA HIS A 86 7.36 -7.77 1.61
C HIS A 86 6.92 -6.34 1.92
N LEU A 87 5.79 -5.88 1.36
CA LEU A 87 5.37 -4.49 1.45
C LEU A 87 5.20 -4.01 2.89
N ASP A 88 4.66 -4.84 3.77
CA ASP A 88 4.50 -4.51 5.19
C ASP A 88 5.85 -4.31 5.92
N LYS A 89 6.94 -4.93 5.43
CA LYS A 89 8.30 -4.73 5.95
C LYS A 89 8.96 -3.50 5.34
N LEU A 90 8.69 -3.22 4.06
CA LEU A 90 9.23 -2.06 3.35
C LEU A 90 8.55 -0.76 3.79
N SER A 91 7.26 -0.79 4.13
CA SER A 91 6.52 0.37 4.61
C SER A 91 6.98 0.76 6.03
N PRO A 92 7.42 2.01 6.27
CA PRO A 92 7.76 2.49 7.61
C PRO A 92 6.57 2.54 8.58
N THR A 93 5.35 2.55 8.03
CA THR A 93 4.10 2.60 8.80
C THR A 93 3.29 1.33 8.62
N LYS A 94 2.57 0.93 9.66
CA LYS A 94 1.60 -0.17 9.59
C LYS A 94 0.31 0.30 8.92
N ALA A 95 -0.37 -0.62 8.24
CA ALA A 95 -1.71 -0.35 7.71
C ALA A 95 -2.71 -0.13 8.86
N PRO A 96 -3.71 0.75 8.70
CA PRO A 96 -4.80 0.89 9.66
C PRO A 96 -5.58 -0.42 9.87
N THR A 97 -6.16 -0.60 11.05
CA THR A 97 -7.28 -1.54 11.27
C THR A 97 -7.04 -2.98 10.80
N SER A 98 -5.96 -3.64 11.22
CA SER A 98 -5.64 -5.05 10.90
C SER A 98 -5.58 -5.39 9.39
N GLN A 99 -5.64 -4.38 8.52
CA GLN A 99 -5.50 -4.54 7.07
C GLN A 99 -4.03 -4.78 6.70
N LYS A 100 -3.79 -5.15 5.44
CA LYS A 100 -2.45 -5.20 4.85
C LYS A 100 -2.34 -4.14 3.77
N TRP A 101 -1.13 -3.63 3.57
CA TRP A 101 -0.86 -2.75 2.45
C TRP A 101 -0.99 -3.49 1.12
N GLN A 102 -1.47 -2.78 0.09
CA GLN A 102 -1.58 -3.28 -1.27
C GLN A 102 -0.84 -2.34 -2.23
N ALA A 103 0.18 -2.85 -2.92
CA ALA A 103 0.87 -2.11 -3.96
C ALA A 103 -0.09 -1.83 -5.13
N GLN A 104 -0.05 -0.60 -5.63
CA GLN A 104 -0.91 -0.12 -6.72
C GLN A 104 -0.08 0.20 -7.96
N PHE A 105 1.03 0.92 -7.77
CA PHE A 105 1.89 1.37 -8.86
C PHE A 105 3.37 1.23 -8.49
N PHE A 106 4.17 0.94 -9.50
CA PHE A 106 5.62 1.00 -9.41
C PHE A 106 6.17 1.96 -10.45
N TRP A 107 7.09 2.83 -10.05
CA TRP A 107 7.72 3.79 -10.96
C TRP A 107 9.23 3.60 -10.96
N PHE A 108 9.74 3.00 -12.03
CA PHE A 108 11.17 2.71 -12.19
C PHE A 108 11.87 3.81 -12.97
N SER A 109 13.09 4.16 -12.57
CA SER A 109 13.98 4.93 -13.42
C SER A 109 14.85 3.98 -14.23
N SER A 110 15.07 4.27 -15.51
CA SER A 110 16.00 3.49 -16.35
C SER A 110 17.47 3.77 -16.04
N ASN A 111 17.76 4.67 -15.11
CA ASN A 111 19.12 5.14 -14.80
C ASN A 111 19.43 5.02 -13.30
N SER A 112 18.59 4.31 -12.54
CA SER A 112 18.73 4.19 -11.09
C SER A 112 18.27 2.82 -10.62
N SER A 113 18.92 2.32 -9.57
CA SER A 113 18.44 1.19 -8.77
C SER A 113 17.28 1.56 -7.84
N ASP A 114 16.94 2.83 -7.77
CA ASP A 114 15.87 3.35 -6.92
C ASP A 114 14.56 3.38 -7.71
N PHE A 115 13.45 3.06 -7.05
CA PHE A 115 12.12 3.07 -7.64
C PHE A 115 11.06 3.40 -6.61
N TYR A 116 9.97 4.03 -7.06
CA TYR A 116 8.83 4.30 -6.20
C TYR A 116 7.88 3.12 -6.15
N ILE A 117 7.25 2.97 -4.99
CA ILE A 117 6.09 2.10 -4.77
C ILE A 117 4.98 3.00 -4.24
N GLU A 118 3.86 3.06 -4.96
CA GLU A 118 2.62 3.62 -4.44
C GLU A 118 1.72 2.48 -3.99
N TYR A 119 1.15 2.63 -2.80
CA TYR A 119 0.38 1.60 -2.16
C TYR A 119 -0.74 2.19 -1.33
N SER A 120 -1.78 1.40 -1.10
CA SER A 120 -2.95 1.82 -0.34
C SER A 120 -3.53 0.70 0.49
N THR A 121 -4.46 1.07 1.36
CA THR A 121 -5.40 0.12 1.99
C THR A 121 -6.32 -0.50 0.93
N PRO A 122 -6.92 -1.67 1.19
CA PRO A 122 -7.83 -2.33 0.24
C PRO A 122 -9.04 -1.48 -0.17
N ASP A 123 -9.48 -0.59 0.72
CA ASP A 123 -10.59 0.35 0.48
C ASP A 123 -10.15 1.68 -0.14
N HIS A 124 -8.85 1.82 -0.44
CA HIS A 124 -8.22 3.04 -0.96
C HIS A 124 -8.41 4.30 -0.10
N SER A 125 -8.80 4.15 1.17
CA SER A 125 -8.96 5.27 2.10
C SER A 125 -7.64 5.92 2.48
N VAL A 126 -6.53 5.17 2.46
CA VAL A 126 -5.21 5.65 2.80
C VAL A 126 -4.22 5.32 1.69
N TRP A 127 -3.63 6.36 1.10
CA TRP A 127 -2.56 6.26 0.11
C TRP A 127 -1.20 6.62 0.71
N ARG A 128 -0.18 5.88 0.31
CA ARG A 128 1.21 6.05 0.72
C ARG A 128 2.14 5.82 -0.46
N LYS A 129 3.33 6.41 -0.36
CA LYS A 129 4.39 6.21 -1.33
C LYS A 129 5.71 6.03 -0.60
N ILE A 130 6.51 5.10 -1.07
CA ILE A 130 7.89 4.90 -0.61
C ILE A 130 8.84 4.92 -1.80
N LEU A 131 10.08 5.33 -1.54
CA LEU A 131 11.21 5.20 -2.44
C LEU A 131 12.11 4.08 -1.92
N VAL A 132 12.30 3.06 -2.74
CA VAL A 132 13.09 1.87 -2.40
C VAL A 132 14.34 1.85 -3.24
N ARG A 133 15.48 1.59 -2.61
CA ARG A 133 16.79 1.35 -3.23
C ARG A 133 17.09 -0.13 -3.26
N VAL A 134 17.50 -0.62 -4.43
CA VAL A 134 18.03 -1.98 -4.57
C VAL A 134 19.56 -1.97 -4.50
N LYS A 135 20.15 -2.83 -3.67
CA LYS A 135 21.59 -3.06 -3.61
C LYS A 135 21.88 -4.51 -3.95
N VAL A 136 22.81 -4.74 -4.88
CA VAL A 136 23.27 -6.08 -5.24
C VAL A 136 24.67 -6.27 -4.70
N THR A 137 24.84 -7.17 -3.74
CA THR A 137 26.14 -7.47 -3.11
C THR A 137 26.38 -8.97 -3.15
N ASN A 138 27.45 -9.42 -3.82
CA ASN A 138 27.81 -10.84 -3.94
C ASN A 138 26.64 -11.73 -4.40
N GLY A 139 25.85 -11.26 -5.36
CA GLY A 139 24.67 -11.98 -5.89
C GLY A 139 23.42 -11.93 -4.99
N THR A 140 23.52 -11.34 -3.80
CA THR A 140 22.37 -11.10 -2.91
C THR A 140 21.74 -9.75 -3.23
N ILE A 141 20.42 -9.72 -3.34
CA ILE A 141 19.64 -8.50 -3.58
C ILE A 141 19.02 -8.03 -2.26
N ASP A 142 19.37 -6.82 -1.84
CA ASP A 142 18.79 -6.15 -0.68
C ASP A 142 17.91 -4.98 -1.11
N TYR A 143 16.80 -4.79 -0.40
CA TYR A 143 15.81 -3.76 -0.66
C TYR A 143 15.68 -2.87 0.57
N GLN A 144 15.99 -1.59 0.39
CA GLN A 144 15.97 -0.62 1.49
C GLN A 144 15.04 0.54 1.16
N THR A 145 14.08 0.81 2.03
CA THR A 145 13.30 2.06 1.96
C THR A 145 14.19 3.23 2.34
N ILE A 146 14.34 4.18 1.41
CA ILE A 146 15.18 5.38 1.58
C ILE A 146 14.37 6.67 1.58
N GLY A 147 13.08 6.62 1.22
CA GLY A 147 12.18 7.76 1.30
C GLY A 147 10.75 7.31 1.61
N TYR A 148 10.04 8.10 2.41
CA TYR A 148 8.65 7.87 2.77
C TYR A 148 7.83 9.13 2.54
N PHE A 149 6.67 8.95 1.91
CA PHE A 149 5.82 10.04 1.46
C PHE A 149 4.37 9.79 1.88
N GLU A 150 3.69 10.87 2.20
CA GLU A 150 2.25 10.88 2.45
C GLU A 150 1.53 11.70 1.39
N GLY A 151 0.30 11.28 1.07
CA GLY A 151 -0.57 12.06 0.21
C GLY A 151 -1.10 13.31 0.91
N GLY A 152 -1.24 14.38 0.15
CA GLY A 152 -1.95 15.60 0.52
C GLY A 152 -2.59 16.26 -0.71
N GLU A 153 -3.05 17.49 -0.57
CA GLU A 153 -3.90 18.16 -1.58
C GLU A 153 -3.25 18.22 -2.97
N ASN A 154 -1.93 18.40 -3.05
CA ASN A 154 -1.20 18.54 -4.32
C ASN A 154 -0.29 17.34 -4.62
N GLY A 155 -0.66 16.14 -4.16
CA GLY A 155 0.08 14.90 -4.41
C GLY A 155 0.88 14.44 -3.20
N TYR A 156 2.08 13.91 -3.43
CA TYR A 156 2.89 13.30 -2.37
C TYR A 156 3.94 14.27 -1.80
N TYR A 157 4.08 14.27 -0.48
CA TYR A 157 5.09 15.05 0.25
C TYR A 157 6.05 14.11 0.97
N LEU A 158 7.35 14.38 0.87
CA LEU A 158 8.38 13.62 1.58
C LEU A 158 8.25 13.89 3.09
N ILE A 159 7.96 12.85 3.86
CA ILE A 159 7.87 12.90 5.33
C ILE A 159 9.19 12.54 5.98
N SER A 160 9.92 11.56 5.41
CA SER A 160 11.25 11.18 5.92
C SER A 160 12.13 10.57 4.85
N GLY A 161 13.45 10.62 5.07
CA GLY A 161 14.46 10.06 4.16
C GLY A 161 14.87 11.05 3.06
N GLN A 162 15.11 10.55 1.86
CA GLN A 162 15.55 11.31 0.70
C GLN A 162 14.72 10.95 -0.53
N ASP A 163 14.53 11.93 -1.42
CA ASP A 163 13.97 11.72 -2.74
C ASP A 163 15.08 11.83 -3.81
N THR A 164 15.70 10.69 -4.12
CA THR A 164 16.78 10.60 -5.10
C THR A 164 16.28 10.60 -6.55
N LEU A 165 14.97 10.47 -6.76
CA LEU A 165 14.36 10.46 -8.09
C LEU A 165 13.62 11.75 -8.42
N LYS A 166 13.61 12.75 -7.52
CA LYS A 166 12.88 14.03 -7.69
C LYS A 166 13.16 14.73 -9.02
N SER A 167 14.39 14.68 -9.50
CA SER A 167 14.83 15.34 -10.74
C SER A 167 14.71 14.45 -11.98
N GLN A 168 14.23 13.21 -11.84
CA GLN A 168 14.07 12.30 -12.96
C GLN A 168 12.81 12.66 -13.75
N SER A 169 13.00 12.98 -15.03
CA SER A 169 11.92 13.44 -15.92
C SER A 169 11.13 12.30 -16.56
N LYS A 170 11.65 11.07 -16.54
CA LYS A 170 11.00 9.89 -17.15
C LYS A 170 11.10 8.71 -16.21
N LEU A 171 9.93 8.21 -15.82
CA LEU A 171 9.78 6.97 -15.06
C LEU A 171 8.93 5.99 -15.86
N ILE A 172 9.27 4.72 -15.76
CA ILE A 172 8.54 3.61 -16.34
C ILE A 172 7.50 3.15 -15.33
N LEU A 173 6.23 3.26 -15.68
CA LEU A 173 5.11 2.87 -14.83
C LEU A 173 4.80 1.38 -15.02
N TYR A 174 4.64 0.67 -13.91
CA TYR A 174 3.95 -0.61 -13.86
C TYR A 174 2.70 -0.51 -13.01
N TYR A 175 1.61 -1.09 -13.50
CA TYR A 175 0.32 -1.19 -12.80
C TYR A 175 -0.20 -2.62 -12.84
N PHE A 176 -1.02 -3.00 -11.86
CA PHE A 176 -1.64 -4.32 -11.86
C PHE A 176 -2.88 -4.32 -12.76
N SER A 177 -2.91 -5.23 -13.74
CA SER A 177 -4.04 -5.43 -14.65
C SER A 177 -4.89 -6.59 -14.15
N SER A 178 -6.11 -6.30 -13.72
CA SER A 178 -7.07 -7.33 -13.31
C SER A 178 -7.49 -8.24 -14.47
N LYS A 179 -7.43 -7.74 -15.71
CA LYS A 179 -7.75 -8.51 -16.92
C LYS A 179 -6.76 -9.64 -17.17
N THR A 180 -5.47 -9.37 -17.00
CA THR A 180 -4.40 -10.36 -17.23
C THR A 180 -3.90 -10.98 -15.93
N ASN A 181 -4.39 -10.50 -14.78
CA ASN A 181 -3.94 -10.88 -13.44
C ASN A 181 -2.41 -10.74 -13.29
N SER A 182 -1.84 -9.69 -13.90
CA SER A 182 -0.39 -9.49 -13.99
C SER A 182 0.00 -8.01 -13.93
N TRP A 183 1.26 -7.75 -13.59
CA TRP A 183 1.83 -6.40 -13.63
C TRP A 183 2.23 -6.05 -15.05
N GLU A 184 1.68 -4.95 -15.56
CA GLU A 184 1.88 -4.48 -16.93
C GLU A 184 2.62 -3.15 -16.95
N LYS A 185 3.52 -3.01 -17.93
CA LYS A 185 4.22 -1.76 -18.22
C LYS A 185 3.32 -0.83 -19.02
N LYS A 186 3.32 0.47 -18.68
CA LYS A 186 2.68 1.54 -19.45
C LYS A 186 3.70 2.38 -20.22
#